data_AF-A0A7Z2NYQ5-F1
#
_entry.id   AF-A0A7Z2NYQ5-F1
#
_cell.length_a   1.000
_cell.length_b   1.000
_cell.length_c   1.000
_cell.angle_alpha   90.00
_cell.angle_beta   90.00
_cell.angle_gamma   90.00
#
_symmetry.space_group_name_H-M   'P 1'
#
loop_
_entity.id
_entity.type
_entity.pdbx_description
1 polymer ?
#
loop_
_entity_poly.entity_id
_entity_poly.type
_entity_poly.pdbx_seq_one_letter_code
_entity_poly.pdbx_strand_id
1 'polypeptide(L)'
;MWRFASLPRAAFEVVAAALLLGLAGYALQGRPDLPGAPRATRADAARVADAEIALRAKFGDRMGGAQQYLIAADGAMRAGVPAAAIGFIRRGLKDYPRDPDLWLGFGNAFVVYNEGQVSPAAMFAFRRAAEIAPLHPGPPFFMGLALAQSGRFNEARELWQQLLARSPADAPWRDELEARIAELPA
;
A
#
# COMPACT_ATOMS: atom_id res chain seq x y z
N MET A 1 59.52 9.73 41.01
CA MET A 1 58.70 10.22 42.15
C MET A 1 57.50 10.97 41.60
N TRP A 2 56.32 10.34 41.55
CA TRP A 2 55.08 11.00 41.15
C TRP A 2 54.44 11.62 42.41
N ARG A 3 54.39 12.96 42.47
CA ARG A 3 53.71 13.68 43.55
C ARG A 3 52.23 13.78 43.16
N PHE A 4 51.38 12.98 43.79
CA PHE A 4 49.94 13.25 43.78
C PHE A 4 49.73 14.65 44.37
N ALA A 5 49.21 15.57 43.56
CA ALA A 5 48.75 16.86 44.04
C ALA A 5 47.65 16.61 45.08
N SER A 6 47.90 17.01 46.33
CA SER A 6 46.91 16.95 47.40
C SER A 6 45.77 17.91 47.07
N LEU A 7 44.66 17.38 46.57
CA LEU A 7 43.44 18.17 46.39
C LEU A 7 43.04 18.77 47.74
N PRO A 8 42.65 20.06 47.80
CA PRO A 8 42.16 20.64 49.03
C PRO A 8 40.93 19.85 49.48
N ARG A 9 40.78 19.66 50.80
CA ARG A 9 39.71 18.85 51.41
C ARG A 9 38.32 19.21 50.86
N ALA A 10 38.07 20.50 50.64
CA ALA A 10 36.82 20.99 50.06
C ALA A 10 36.55 20.46 48.63
N ALA A 11 37.58 20.30 47.79
CA ALA A 11 37.42 19.72 46.45
C ALA A 11 37.04 18.23 46.52
N PHE A 12 37.59 17.50 47.49
CA PHE A 12 37.22 16.12 47.73
C PHE A 12 35.78 15.98 48.23
N GLU A 13 35.35 16.88 49.12
CA GLU A 13 33.98 16.93 49.64
C GLU A 13 32.94 17.21 48.54
N VAL A 14 33.24 18.11 47.60
CA VAL A 14 32.35 18.38 46.45
C VAL A 14 32.25 17.18 45.51
N VAL A 15 33.37 16.52 45.20
CA VAL A 15 33.36 15.32 44.34
C VAL A 15 32.62 14.17 45.03
N ALA A 16 32.84 13.98 46.34
CA ALA A 16 32.13 12.97 47.12
C ALA A 16 30.62 13.25 47.15
N ALA A 17 30.21 14.51 47.36
CA ALA A 17 28.80 14.89 47.34
C ALA A 17 28.16 14.66 45.96
N ALA A 18 28.87 14.99 44.87
CA ALA A 18 28.39 14.75 43.51
C ALA A 18 28.21 13.25 43.20
N LEU A 19 29.16 12.41 43.64
CA LEU A 19 29.07 10.95 43.48
C LEU A 19 27.93 10.36 44.31
N LEU A 20 27.75 10.80 45.56
CA LEU A 20 26.66 10.34 46.42
C LEU A 20 25.30 10.76 45.87
N LEU A 21 25.16 11.97 45.34
CA LEU A 21 23.93 12.41 44.67
C LEU A 21 23.65 11.59 43.41
N GLY A 22 24.68 11.30 42.60
CA GLY A 22 24.56 10.45 41.42
C GLY A 22 24.11 9.02 41.77
N LEU A 23 24.71 8.43 42.81
CA LEU A 23 24.36 7.10 43.29
C LEU A 23 22.95 7.06 43.92
N ALA A 24 22.58 8.07 44.71
CA ALA A 24 21.24 8.16 45.29
C ALA A 24 20.17 8.35 44.21
N GLY A 25 20.44 9.19 43.21
CA GLY A 25 19.56 9.37 42.05
C GLY A 25 19.40 8.07 41.26
N TYR A 26 20.50 7.35 41.01
CA TYR A 26 20.46 6.04 40.34
C TYR A 26 19.75 4.97 41.18
N ALA A 27 19.91 4.96 42.50
CA ALA A 27 19.22 4.00 43.37
C ALA A 27 17.70 4.25 43.43
N LEU A 28 17.27 5.51 43.35
CA LEU A 28 15.86 5.88 43.38
C LEU A 28 15.15 5.72 42.02
N GLN A 29 15.87 5.87 40.91
CA GLN A 29 15.28 5.88 39.56
C GLN A 29 15.72 4.71 38.68
N GLY A 30 16.81 4.04 39.02
CA GLY A 30 17.35 2.92 38.27
C GLY A 30 16.55 1.65 38.48
N ARG A 31 16.54 0.79 37.46
CA ARG A 31 16.01 -0.57 37.53
C ARG A 31 17.13 -1.55 37.15
N PRO A 32 18.08 -1.81 38.08
CA PRO A 32 19.26 -2.64 37.82
C PRO A 32 18.92 -4.13 37.60
N ASP A 33 17.68 -4.51 37.89
CA ASP A 33 17.09 -5.84 37.74
C ASP A 33 16.53 -6.10 36.34
N LEU A 34 16.44 -5.09 35.47
CA LEU A 34 15.99 -5.31 34.10
C LEU A 34 16.99 -6.20 33.35
N PRO A 35 16.54 -7.31 32.75
CA PRO A 35 17.41 -8.12 31.91
C PRO A 35 17.91 -7.27 30.74
N GLY A 36 19.22 -7.34 30.48
CA GLY A 36 19.80 -6.69 29.31
C GLY A 36 19.10 -7.19 28.04
N ALA A 37 18.71 -6.28 27.15
CA ALA A 37 18.18 -6.62 25.83
C ALA A 37 19.33 -6.63 24.82
N PRO A 38 20.01 -7.78 24.59
CA PRO A 38 21.10 -7.85 23.63
C PRO A 38 20.59 -7.43 22.26
N ARG A 39 21.30 -6.49 21.62
CA ARG A 39 20.99 -6.05 20.26
C ARG A 39 21.15 -7.24 19.32
N ALA A 40 20.08 -7.59 18.60
CA ALA A 40 20.07 -8.72 17.67
C ALA A 40 21.28 -8.63 16.72
N THR A 41 21.98 -9.76 16.55
CA THR A 41 23.15 -9.78 15.67
C THR A 41 22.70 -9.67 14.21
N ARG A 42 23.61 -9.28 13.31
CA ARG A 42 23.31 -9.23 11.86
C ARG A 42 22.83 -10.58 11.32
N ALA A 43 23.32 -11.69 11.88
CA ALA A 43 22.90 -13.04 11.51
C ALA A 43 21.49 -13.36 12.00
N ASP A 44 21.10 -12.88 13.20
CA ASP A 44 19.73 -13.03 13.70
C ASP A 44 18.75 -12.19 12.88
N ALA A 45 19.13 -10.96 12.52
CA ALA A 45 18.31 -10.09 11.67
C ALA A 45 18.08 -10.69 10.27
N ALA A 46 19.11 -11.32 9.68
CA ALA A 46 18.97 -12.02 8.40
C ALA A 46 18.03 -13.23 8.50
N ARG A 47 18.19 -14.08 9.54
CA ARG A 47 17.29 -15.22 9.78
C ARG A 47 15.84 -14.81 9.98
N VAL A 48 15.59 -13.70 10.69
CA VAL A 48 14.24 -13.15 10.89
C VAL A 48 13.67 -12.64 9.57
N ALA A 49 14.46 -11.93 8.75
CA ALA A 49 14.02 -11.46 7.43
C ALA A 49 13.67 -12.63 6.49
N ASP A 50 14.51 -13.68 6.46
CA ASP A 50 14.26 -14.88 5.65
C ASP A 50 12.99 -15.61 6.10
N ALA A 51 12.78 -15.73 7.42
CA ALA A 51 11.57 -16.33 7.99
C ALA A 51 10.31 -15.52 7.66
N GLU A 52 10.39 -14.18 7.68
CA GLU A 52 9.30 -13.30 7.29
C GLU A 52 8.98 -13.42 5.80
N ILE A 53 9.99 -13.48 4.93
CA ILE A 53 9.81 -13.71 3.49
C ILE A 53 9.15 -15.07 3.23
N ALA A 54 9.62 -16.13 3.88
CA ALA A 54 9.06 -17.48 3.76
C ALA A 54 7.61 -17.56 4.28
N LEU A 55 7.30 -16.85 5.36
CA LEU A 55 5.96 -16.77 5.92
C LEU A 55 5.02 -16.04 4.95
N ARG A 56 5.46 -14.91 4.37
CA ARG A 56 4.70 -14.18 3.34
C ARG A 56 4.43 -15.06 2.11
N ALA A 57 5.42 -15.84 1.64
CA ALA A 57 5.22 -16.78 0.54
C ALA A 57 4.13 -17.83 0.86
N LYS A 58 4.13 -18.40 2.08
CA LYS A 58 3.11 -19.36 2.53
C LYS A 58 1.71 -18.75 2.65
N PHE A 59 1.60 -17.48 3.03
CA PHE A 59 0.32 -16.77 3.01
C PHE A 59 -0.11 -16.40 1.58
N GLY A 60 0.85 -16.07 0.70
CA GLY A 60 0.65 -15.82 -0.73
C GLY A 60 0.30 -17.06 -1.56
N ASP A 61 0.53 -18.27 -1.03
CA ASP A 61 0.01 -19.52 -1.61
C ASP A 61 -1.44 -19.80 -1.20
N ARG A 62 -1.90 -19.23 -0.08
CA ARG A 62 -3.29 -19.40 0.42
C ARG A 62 -4.25 -18.33 -0.10
N MET A 63 -3.76 -17.10 -0.25
CA MET A 63 -4.44 -16.11 -1.09
C MET A 63 -4.05 -16.42 -2.54
N GLY A 64 -4.96 -16.34 -3.51
CA GLY A 64 -4.56 -16.52 -4.92
C GLY A 64 -3.35 -15.64 -5.27
N GLY A 65 -2.42 -16.16 -6.08
CA GLY A 65 -1.12 -15.52 -6.31
C GLY A 65 -1.19 -14.07 -6.82
N ALA A 66 -2.19 -13.74 -7.65
CA ALA A 66 -2.47 -12.36 -8.07
C ALA A 66 -3.24 -11.56 -6.99
N GLN A 67 -4.16 -12.22 -6.26
CA GLN A 67 -5.04 -11.62 -5.26
C GLN A 67 -4.28 -10.93 -4.14
N GLN A 68 -3.14 -11.47 -3.70
CA GLN A 68 -2.31 -10.84 -2.67
C GLN A 68 -1.84 -9.42 -3.06
N TYR A 69 -1.58 -9.20 -4.35
CA TYR A 69 -1.15 -7.91 -4.87
C TYR A 69 -2.32 -6.92 -4.92
N LEU A 70 -3.51 -7.40 -5.28
CA LEU A 70 -4.74 -6.61 -5.23
C LEU A 70 -5.08 -6.19 -3.80
N ILE A 71 -5.00 -7.10 -2.83
CA ILE A 71 -5.26 -6.79 -1.41
C ILE A 71 -4.27 -5.73 -0.89
N ALA A 72 -2.99 -5.85 -1.21
CA ALA A 72 -1.99 -4.86 -0.84
C ALA A 72 -2.28 -3.50 -1.51
N ALA A 73 -2.65 -3.51 -2.78
CA ALA A 73 -3.03 -2.30 -3.51
C ALA A 73 -4.28 -1.64 -2.93
N ASP A 74 -5.33 -2.40 -2.63
CA ASP A 74 -6.55 -1.90 -2.00
C ASP A 74 -6.27 -1.30 -0.61
N GLY A 75 -5.36 -1.91 0.15
CA GLY A 75 -4.86 -1.35 1.41
C GLY A 75 -4.21 0.02 1.20
N ALA A 76 -3.35 0.15 0.19
CA ALA A 76 -2.72 1.42 -0.16
C ALA A 76 -3.72 2.47 -0.67
N MET A 77 -4.74 2.06 -1.43
CA MET A 77 -5.81 2.94 -1.89
C MET A 77 -6.63 3.48 -0.73
N ARG A 78 -7.03 2.63 0.23
CA ARG A 78 -7.71 3.06 1.47
C ARG A 78 -6.84 3.97 2.35
N ALA A 79 -5.53 3.82 2.30
CA ALA A 79 -4.58 4.69 2.98
C ALA A 79 -4.34 6.03 2.26
N GLY A 80 -4.96 6.26 1.09
CA GLY A 80 -4.79 7.49 0.33
C GLY A 80 -3.43 7.58 -0.40
N VAL A 81 -2.76 6.45 -0.63
CA VAL A 81 -1.44 6.40 -1.28
C VAL A 81 -1.52 5.64 -2.61
N PRO A 82 -2.17 6.21 -3.64
CA PRO A 82 -2.40 5.52 -4.92
C PRO A 82 -1.10 5.15 -5.66
N ALA A 83 -0.01 5.91 -5.45
CA ALA A 83 1.30 5.58 -5.98
C ALA A 83 1.85 4.24 -5.45
N ALA A 84 1.57 3.91 -4.18
CA ALA A 84 1.96 2.63 -3.60
C ALA A 84 1.12 1.48 -4.17
N ALA A 85 -0.18 1.71 -4.41
CA ALA A 85 -1.06 0.75 -5.07
C ALA A 85 -0.57 0.38 -6.48
N ILE A 86 -0.22 1.40 -7.28
CA ILE A 86 0.46 1.23 -8.59
C ILE A 86 1.72 0.37 -8.44
N GLY A 87 2.53 0.62 -7.41
CA GLY A 87 3.73 -0.17 -7.13
C GLY A 87 3.46 -1.66 -6.86
N PHE A 88 2.45 -1.97 -6.03
CA PHE A 88 2.05 -3.34 -5.73
C PHE A 88 1.51 -4.06 -6.96
N ILE A 89 0.61 -3.42 -7.71
CA ILE A 89 0.00 -4.02 -8.90
C ILE A 89 1.04 -4.22 -10.00
N ARG A 90 1.95 -3.26 -10.21
CA ARG A 90 3.05 -3.43 -11.17
C ARG A 90 3.94 -4.61 -10.82
N ARG A 91 4.11 -4.93 -9.53
CA ARG A 91 4.83 -6.14 -9.12
C ARG A 91 4.01 -7.39 -9.42
N GLY A 92 2.71 -7.39 -9.09
CA GLY A 92 1.81 -8.49 -9.43
C GLY A 92 1.78 -8.79 -10.93
N LEU A 93 1.74 -7.75 -11.78
CA LEU A 93 1.74 -7.91 -13.24
C LEU A 93 3.06 -8.47 -13.81
N LYS A 94 4.16 -8.44 -13.06
CA LYS A 94 5.39 -9.16 -13.47
C LYS A 94 5.21 -10.68 -13.34
N ASP A 95 4.52 -11.11 -12.29
CA ASP A 95 4.32 -12.52 -11.98
C ASP A 95 3.09 -13.08 -12.70
N TYR A 96 2.04 -12.26 -12.85
CA TYR A 96 0.75 -12.61 -13.43
C TYR A 96 0.36 -11.62 -14.55
N PRO A 97 1.09 -11.58 -15.68
CA PRO A 97 0.89 -10.58 -16.73
C PRO A 97 -0.45 -10.73 -17.49
N ARG A 98 -1.13 -11.86 -17.35
CA ARG A 98 -2.41 -12.16 -18.01
C ARG A 98 -3.59 -12.20 -17.04
N ASP A 99 -3.43 -11.63 -15.85
CA ASP A 99 -4.52 -11.50 -14.89
C ASP A 99 -5.34 -10.23 -15.19
N PRO A 100 -6.64 -10.35 -15.55
CA PRO A 100 -7.45 -9.20 -15.93
C PRO A 100 -7.75 -8.27 -14.74
N ASP A 101 -7.82 -8.81 -13.52
CA ASP A 101 -8.16 -8.05 -12.31
C ASP A 101 -6.99 -7.17 -11.89
N LEU A 102 -5.76 -7.64 -12.04
CA LEU A 102 -4.56 -6.81 -11.87
C LEU A 102 -4.52 -5.66 -12.88
N TRP A 103 -4.84 -5.89 -14.15
CA TRP A 103 -4.91 -4.81 -15.14
C TRP A 103 -6.04 -3.82 -14.85
N LEU A 104 -7.21 -4.30 -14.43
CA LEU A 104 -8.33 -3.45 -14.02
C LEU A 104 -7.96 -2.59 -12.80
N GLY A 105 -7.42 -3.23 -11.75
CA GLY A 105 -6.95 -2.55 -10.56
C GLY A 105 -5.86 -1.52 -10.89
N PHE A 106 -4.99 -1.82 -11.86
CA PHE A 106 -3.94 -0.89 -12.27
C PHE A 106 -4.54 0.38 -12.87
N GLY A 107 -5.53 0.22 -13.73
CA GLY A 107 -6.28 1.34 -14.30
C GLY A 107 -6.96 2.17 -13.23
N ASN A 108 -7.66 1.52 -12.28
CA ASN A 108 -8.33 2.19 -11.17
C ASN A 108 -7.35 3.00 -10.30
N ALA A 109 -6.20 2.41 -9.98
CA ALA A 109 -5.16 3.09 -9.21
C ALA A 109 -4.62 4.32 -9.95
N PHE A 110 -4.48 4.26 -11.29
CA PHE A 110 -4.12 5.43 -12.09
C PHE A 110 -5.22 6.50 -12.15
N VAL A 111 -6.50 6.10 -12.19
CA VAL A 111 -7.62 7.05 -12.12
C VAL A 111 -7.59 7.82 -10.81
N VAL A 112 -7.41 7.13 -9.69
CA VAL A 112 -7.32 7.79 -8.37
C VAL A 112 -6.05 8.62 -8.23
N TYR A 113 -4.90 8.11 -8.71
CA TYR A 113 -3.65 8.88 -8.76
C TYR A 113 -3.80 10.19 -9.55
N ASN A 114 -4.64 10.19 -10.58
CA ASN A 114 -4.88 11.32 -11.45
C ASN A 114 -6.21 12.03 -11.13
N GLU A 115 -6.61 12.02 -9.85
CA GLU A 115 -7.74 12.79 -9.31
C GLU A 115 -9.08 12.53 -10.04
N GLY A 116 -9.32 11.27 -10.41
CA GLY A 116 -10.54 10.83 -11.09
C GLY A 116 -10.49 10.92 -12.62
N GLN A 117 -9.44 11.51 -13.19
CA GLN A 117 -9.27 11.60 -14.64
C GLN A 117 -8.67 10.31 -15.21
N VAL A 118 -9.29 9.77 -16.26
CA VAL A 118 -8.79 8.56 -16.94
C VAL A 118 -7.60 8.92 -17.83
N SER A 119 -6.40 8.80 -17.26
CA SER A 119 -5.14 9.06 -17.97
C SER A 119 -4.87 8.04 -19.09
N PRO A 120 -3.93 8.32 -20.02
CA PRO A 120 -3.51 7.35 -21.02
C PRO A 120 -2.99 6.03 -20.43
N ALA A 121 -2.35 6.08 -19.25
CA ALA A 121 -1.90 4.90 -18.53
C ALA A 121 -3.07 4.07 -17.99
N ALA A 122 -4.10 4.72 -17.43
CA ALA A 122 -5.32 4.06 -17.01
C ALA A 122 -6.04 3.40 -18.20
N MET A 123 -6.20 4.14 -19.29
CA MET A 123 -6.81 3.64 -20.52
C MET A 123 -6.04 2.43 -21.10
N PHE A 124 -4.71 2.47 -21.09
CA PHE A 124 -3.90 1.31 -21.50
C PHE A 124 -4.20 0.08 -20.65
N ALA A 125 -4.27 0.24 -19.33
CA ALA A 125 -4.55 -0.85 -18.41
C ALA A 125 -5.96 -1.43 -18.61
N PHE A 126 -6.97 -0.58 -18.78
CA PHE A 126 -8.33 -1.05 -19.07
C PHE A 126 -8.43 -1.81 -20.40
N ARG A 127 -7.74 -1.34 -21.47
CA ARG A 127 -7.68 -2.09 -22.72
C ARG A 127 -7.04 -3.47 -22.54
N ARG A 128 -5.94 -3.57 -21.78
CA ARG A 128 -5.32 -4.87 -21.46
C ARG A 128 -6.28 -5.80 -20.73
N ALA A 129 -7.00 -5.30 -19.73
CA ALA A 129 -7.99 -6.08 -19.02
C ALA A 129 -9.11 -6.57 -19.97
N ALA A 130 -9.61 -5.71 -20.86
CA ALA A 130 -10.63 -6.06 -21.85
C ALA A 130 -10.13 -7.07 -22.90
N GLU A 131 -8.87 -6.95 -23.34
CA GLU A 131 -8.23 -7.92 -24.26
C GLU A 131 -8.13 -9.31 -23.63
N ILE A 132 -7.79 -9.37 -22.33
CA ILE A 132 -7.61 -10.62 -21.59
C ILE A 132 -8.97 -11.25 -21.26
N ALA A 133 -9.95 -10.44 -20.83
CA ALA A 133 -11.27 -10.88 -20.41
C ALA A 133 -12.37 -10.01 -21.06
N PRO A 134 -12.80 -10.33 -22.30
CA PRO A 134 -13.77 -9.52 -23.06
C PRO A 134 -15.15 -9.37 -22.39
N LEU A 135 -15.52 -10.34 -21.56
CA LEU A 135 -16.78 -10.35 -20.80
C LEU A 135 -16.66 -9.68 -19.42
N HIS A 136 -15.46 -9.22 -19.03
CA HIS A 136 -15.27 -8.55 -17.75
C HIS A 136 -16.04 -7.21 -17.74
N PRO A 137 -16.87 -6.93 -16.72
CA PRO A 137 -17.71 -5.72 -16.70
C PRO A 137 -16.93 -4.43 -16.37
N GLY A 138 -15.84 -4.54 -15.60
CA GLY A 138 -15.02 -3.40 -15.16
C GLY A 138 -14.42 -2.52 -16.28
N PRO A 139 -13.66 -3.06 -17.25
CA PRO A 139 -13.02 -2.24 -18.28
C PRO A 139 -13.95 -1.33 -19.08
N PRO A 140 -15.07 -1.82 -19.67
CA PRO A 140 -15.98 -0.95 -20.43
C PRO A 140 -16.62 0.15 -19.57
N PHE A 141 -16.81 -0.06 -18.26
CA PHE A 141 -17.28 0.99 -17.36
C PHE A 141 -16.31 2.18 -17.36
N PHE A 142 -15.03 1.95 -17.09
CA PHE A 142 -14.04 3.03 -17.02
C PHE A 142 -13.64 3.58 -18.39
N MET A 143 -13.69 2.77 -19.44
CA MET A 143 -13.49 3.26 -20.81
C MET A 143 -14.61 4.22 -21.23
N GLY A 144 -15.87 3.93 -20.86
CA GLY A 144 -16.98 4.87 -21.06
C GLY A 144 -16.83 6.15 -20.24
N LEU A 145 -16.29 6.07 -19.02
CA LEU A 145 -15.95 7.26 -18.22
C LEU A 145 -14.94 8.15 -18.94
N ALA A 146 -13.91 7.56 -19.55
CA ALA A 146 -12.93 8.31 -20.33
C ALA A 146 -13.56 8.99 -21.55
N LEU A 147 -14.46 8.28 -22.25
CA LEU A 147 -15.22 8.84 -23.38
C LEU A 147 -16.03 10.06 -22.91
N ALA A 148 -16.76 9.94 -21.80
CA ALA A 148 -17.52 11.02 -21.20
C ALA A 148 -16.62 12.22 -20.81
N GLN A 149 -15.49 11.98 -20.15
CA GLN A 149 -14.51 13.03 -19.78
C GLN A 149 -13.94 13.75 -20.99
N SER A 150 -13.84 13.06 -22.14
CA SER A 150 -13.39 13.65 -23.41
C SER A 150 -14.50 14.32 -24.24
N GLY A 151 -15.73 14.42 -23.72
CA GLY A 151 -16.88 15.00 -24.43
C GLY A 151 -17.51 14.10 -25.49
N ARG A 152 -17.06 12.84 -25.60
CA ARG A 152 -17.59 11.84 -26.56
C ARG A 152 -18.80 11.13 -25.98
N PHE A 153 -19.84 11.90 -25.66
CA PHE A 153 -21.00 11.42 -24.89
C PHE A 153 -21.80 10.33 -25.61
N ASN A 154 -21.97 10.43 -26.93
CA ASN A 154 -22.69 9.41 -27.70
C ASN A 154 -21.99 8.05 -27.66
N GLU A 155 -20.66 8.05 -27.76
CA GLU A 155 -19.88 6.81 -27.71
C GLU A 155 -19.81 6.24 -26.29
N ALA A 156 -19.75 7.10 -25.26
CA ALA A 156 -19.87 6.68 -23.87
C ALA A 156 -21.23 6.00 -23.61
N ARG A 157 -22.31 6.62 -24.09
CA ARG A 157 -23.69 6.11 -23.97
C ARG A 157 -23.83 4.75 -24.65
N GLU A 158 -23.36 4.63 -25.89
CA GLU A 158 -23.43 3.37 -26.63
C GLU A 158 -22.67 2.25 -25.91
N LEU A 159 -21.44 2.52 -25.47
CA LEU A 159 -20.61 1.54 -24.76
C LEU A 159 -21.26 1.08 -23.44
N TRP A 160 -21.78 2.02 -22.65
CA TRP A 160 -22.43 1.69 -21.39
C TRP A 160 -23.78 0.99 -21.58
N GLN A 161 -24.55 1.30 -22.62
CA GLN A 161 -25.77 0.56 -22.97
C GLN A 161 -25.45 -0.89 -23.38
N GLN A 162 -24.38 -1.12 -24.16
CA GLN A 162 -23.92 -2.47 -24.48
C GLN A 162 -23.49 -3.24 -23.22
N LEU A 163 -22.84 -2.58 -22.26
CA LEU A 163 -22.48 -3.17 -20.97
C LEU A 163 -23.72 -3.53 -20.14
N LEU A 164 -24.73 -2.65 -20.08
CA LEU A 164 -26.00 -2.93 -19.40
C LEU A 164 -26.75 -4.10 -20.02
N ALA A 165 -26.82 -4.17 -21.35
CA ALA A 165 -27.54 -5.21 -22.07
C ALA A 165 -27.02 -6.62 -21.77
N ARG A 166 -25.72 -6.75 -21.49
CA ARG A 166 -25.09 -8.04 -21.15
C ARG A 166 -24.89 -8.27 -19.65
N SER A 167 -25.19 -7.29 -18.80
CA SER A 167 -25.04 -7.42 -17.35
C SER A 167 -26.23 -8.19 -16.74
N PRO A 168 -26.03 -9.08 -15.76
CA PRO A 168 -27.12 -9.71 -15.00
C PRO A 168 -28.05 -8.66 -14.38
N ALA A 169 -29.35 -8.91 -14.28
CA ALA A 169 -30.33 -7.93 -13.78
C ALA A 169 -30.06 -7.48 -12.32
N ASP A 170 -29.41 -8.31 -11.52
CA ASP A 170 -29.06 -8.09 -10.12
C ASP A 170 -27.61 -7.60 -9.92
N ALA A 171 -26.91 -7.24 -11.01
CA ALA A 171 -25.54 -6.78 -10.91
C ALA A 171 -25.44 -5.45 -10.13
N PRO A 172 -24.60 -5.37 -9.08
CA PRO A 172 -24.59 -4.24 -8.14
C PRO A 172 -24.12 -2.91 -8.75
N TRP A 173 -23.53 -2.92 -9.95
CA TRP A 173 -23.08 -1.73 -10.67
C TRP A 173 -24.11 -1.18 -11.67
N ARG A 174 -25.28 -1.83 -11.83
CA ARG A 174 -26.27 -1.41 -12.84
C ARG A 174 -26.86 -0.04 -12.57
N ASP A 175 -27.32 0.20 -11.35
CA ASP A 175 -27.97 1.46 -10.98
C ASP A 175 -27.03 2.66 -11.22
N GLU A 176 -25.77 2.52 -10.83
CA GLU A 176 -24.72 3.53 -11.07
C GLU A 176 -24.49 3.77 -12.58
N LEU A 177 -24.49 2.70 -13.37
CA LEU A 177 -24.28 2.80 -14.82
C LEU A 177 -25.47 3.43 -15.54
N GLU A 178 -26.69 3.12 -15.10
CA GLU A 178 -27.93 3.72 -15.60
C GLU A 178 -28.00 5.21 -15.25
N ALA A 179 -27.67 5.58 -14.00
CA ALA A 179 -27.58 6.97 -13.57
C ALA A 179 -26.58 7.77 -14.43
N ARG A 180 -25.38 7.22 -14.65
CA ARG A 180 -24.37 7.85 -15.51
C ARG A 180 -24.84 8.05 -16.94
N ILE A 181 -25.53 7.07 -17.54
CA ILE A 181 -26.10 7.22 -18.89
C ILE A 181 -27.13 8.35 -18.92
N ALA A 182 -27.96 8.46 -17.89
CA ALA A 182 -29.00 9.49 -17.79
C ALA A 182 -28.42 10.92 -17.60
N GLU A 183 -27.25 11.03 -16.97
CA GLU A 183 -26.54 12.31 -16.79
C GLU A 183 -25.82 12.80 -18.06
N LEU A 184 -25.60 11.94 -19.05
CA LEU A 184 -24.90 12.33 -20.28
C LEU A 184 -25.75 13.33 -21.11
N PRO A 185 -25.15 14.43 -21.60
CA PRO A 185 -25.82 15.36 -22.51
C PRO A 185 -26.38 14.65 -23.75
N ALA A 186 -27.54 15.13 -24.22
CA ALA A 186 -28.19 14.63 -25.44
C ALA A 186 -27.28 14.74 -26.67
#